data_AF-A0A0F4Q8L8-F1
#
_entry.id   AF-A0A0F4Q8L8-F1
#
_cell.length_a   1.000
_cell.length_b   1.000
_cell.length_c   1.000
_cell.angle_alpha   90.00
_cell.angle_beta   90.00
_cell.angle_gamma   90.00
#
_symmetry.space_group_name_H-M   'P 1'
#
loop_
_entity.id
_entity.type
_entity.pdbx_description
1 polymer ?
#
loop_
_entity_poly.entity_id
_entity_poly.type
_entity_poly.pdbx_seq_one_letter_code
_entity_poly.pdbx_strand_id
1 'polypeptide(L)'
;MRMVLLSLTLLLVSGCVSIPPQAVTSQALIVIGIESAKNNQIKIINAYADDQISQVENLMKNFVIDDVIASELNGRSALPADEVRALLVEYAEDLRAEISKIESSRQSLLKETEIGYGQLIELAKANHDFLKTAHDAATIQNDLIDKYKEKLKEVEKKVEDYINNEG
;
A
#
# COMPACT_ATOMS: atom_id res chain seq x y z
N MET A 1 -13.13 48.45 -21.76
CA MET A 1 -11.99 47.69 -21.18
C MET A 1 -11.95 47.62 -19.65
N ARG A 2 -12.75 48.39 -18.88
CA ARG A 2 -12.76 48.30 -17.41
C ARG A 2 -13.46 47.06 -16.81
N MET A 3 -14.43 46.46 -17.51
CA MET A 3 -15.16 45.27 -17.02
C MET A 3 -14.37 43.95 -17.10
N VAL A 4 -13.39 43.84 -18.00
CA VAL A 4 -12.63 42.58 -18.23
C VAL A 4 -11.60 42.32 -17.13
N LEU A 5 -11.09 43.38 -16.48
CA LEU A 5 -10.14 43.25 -15.36
C LEU A 5 -10.82 42.76 -14.07
N LEU A 6 -12.06 43.18 -13.82
CA LEU A 6 -12.84 42.78 -12.64
C LEU A 6 -13.28 41.31 -12.70
N SER A 7 -13.54 40.78 -13.89
CA SER A 7 -13.87 39.35 -14.07
C SER A 7 -12.65 38.44 -13.89
N LEU A 8 -11.44 38.91 -14.21
CA LEU A 8 -10.21 38.12 -14.05
C LEU A 8 -9.78 38.03 -12.58
N THR A 9 -10.00 39.09 -11.79
CA THR A 9 -9.76 39.07 -10.34
C THR A 9 -10.81 38.27 -9.59
N LEU A 10 -12.08 38.26 -10.02
CA LEU A 10 -13.11 37.41 -9.41
C LEU A 10 -12.84 35.91 -9.61
N LEU A 11 -12.24 35.51 -10.73
CA LEU A 11 -11.87 34.12 -11.02
C LEU A 11 -10.75 33.59 -10.11
N LEU A 12 -9.88 34.46 -9.60
CA LEU A 12 -8.87 34.11 -8.59
C LEU A 12 -9.45 33.95 -7.18
N VAL A 13 -10.66 34.43 -6.93
CA VAL A 13 -11.34 34.40 -5.61
C VAL A 13 -12.37 33.26 -5.52
N SER A 14 -12.82 32.69 -6.64
CA SER A 14 -13.91 31.69 -6.68
C SER A 14 -13.52 30.26 -6.32
N GLY A 15 -12.37 30.04 -5.67
CA GLY A 15 -11.86 28.71 -5.34
C GLY A 15 -11.07 28.63 -4.04
N CYS A 16 -11.47 29.37 -3.00
CA CYS A 16 -10.85 29.27 -1.68
C CYS A 16 -11.27 27.97 -0.96
N VAL A 17 -10.80 26.82 -1.43
CA VAL A 17 -10.83 25.59 -0.62
C VAL A 17 -9.53 25.56 0.16
N SER A 18 -9.57 25.99 1.42
CA SER A 18 -8.45 25.73 2.34
C SER A 18 -8.39 24.22 2.56
N ILE A 19 -7.33 23.57 2.09
CA ILE A 19 -7.10 22.16 2.45
C ILE A 19 -6.82 22.14 3.96
N PRO A 20 -7.62 21.44 4.77
CA PRO A 20 -7.40 21.39 6.20
C PRO A 20 -6.09 20.60 6.48
N PRO A 21 -5.26 21.01 7.45
CA PRO A 21 -4.05 20.25 7.84
C PRO A 21 -4.32 18.77 8.15
N GLN A 22 -5.54 18.46 8.62
CA GLN A 22 -6.01 17.12 8.89
C GLN A 22 -6.01 16.22 7.64
N ALA A 23 -6.15 16.76 6.43
CA ALA A 23 -6.09 15.98 5.19
C ALA A 23 -4.67 15.44 4.90
N VAL A 24 -3.62 16.22 5.24
CA VAL A 24 -2.22 15.84 5.07
C VAL A 24 -1.83 14.76 6.10
N THR A 25 -2.21 14.93 7.37
CA THR A 25 -1.98 13.94 8.43
C THR A 25 -2.76 12.64 8.20
N SER A 26 -4.00 12.71 7.69
CA SER A 26 -4.79 11.51 7.36
C SER A 26 -4.11 10.66 6.30
N GLN A 27 -3.48 11.28 5.29
CA GLN A 27 -2.74 10.52 4.27
C GLN A 27 -1.48 9.82 4.82
N ALA A 28 -0.77 10.43 5.76
CA ALA A 28 0.37 9.76 6.40
C ALA A 28 -0.08 8.51 7.19
N LEU A 29 -1.21 8.60 7.89
CA LEU A 29 -1.80 7.46 8.59
C LEU A 29 -2.28 6.36 7.63
N ILE A 30 -2.79 6.75 6.45
CA ILE A 30 -3.19 5.80 5.40
C ILE A 30 -1.97 5.03 4.89
N VAL A 31 -0.83 5.69 4.64
CA VAL A 31 0.42 5.00 4.24
C VAL A 31 0.83 3.96 5.29
N ILE A 32 0.86 4.33 6.56
CA ILE A 32 1.19 3.42 7.67
C ILE A 32 0.20 2.24 7.73
N GLY A 33 -1.10 2.49 7.52
CA GLY A 33 -2.12 1.46 7.48
C GLY A 33 -1.90 0.46 6.33
N ILE A 34 -1.57 0.96 5.13
CA ILE A 34 -1.26 0.13 3.96
C ILE A 34 0.00 -0.70 4.19
N GLU A 35 1.06 -0.13 4.77
CA GLU A 35 2.29 -0.84 5.12
C GLU A 35 2.05 -1.95 6.17
N SER A 36 1.22 -1.65 7.19
CA SER A 36 0.83 -2.65 8.20
C SER A 36 0.02 -3.80 7.58
N ALA A 37 -0.94 -3.49 6.71
CA ALA A 37 -1.73 -4.47 5.99
C ALA A 37 -0.85 -5.36 5.08
N LYS A 38 0.10 -4.77 4.36
CA LYS A 38 1.11 -5.49 3.56
C LYS A 38 1.87 -6.50 4.42
N ASN A 39 2.42 -6.05 5.55
CA ASN A 39 3.19 -6.90 6.44
C ASN A 39 2.35 -8.05 7.03
N ASN A 40 1.08 -7.78 7.35
CA ASN A 40 0.16 -8.81 7.82
C ASN A 40 -0.16 -9.85 6.73
N GLN A 41 -0.40 -9.40 5.49
CA GLN A 41 -0.64 -10.29 4.35
C GLN A 41 0.56 -11.21 4.10
N ILE A 42 1.79 -10.68 4.15
CA ILE A 42 3.02 -11.49 4.03
C ILE A 42 3.09 -12.57 5.11
N LYS A 43 2.78 -12.23 6.37
CA LYS A 43 2.75 -13.20 7.47
C LYS A 43 1.73 -14.31 7.22
N ILE A 44 0.53 -13.97 6.75
CA ILE A 44 -0.52 -14.95 6.44
C ILE A 44 -0.10 -15.86 5.29
N ILE A 45 0.47 -15.31 4.21
CA ILE A 45 0.97 -16.08 3.06
C ILE A 45 2.03 -17.10 3.52
N ASN A 46 2.99 -16.66 4.34
CA ASN A 46 4.03 -17.54 4.87
C ASN A 46 3.44 -18.62 5.78
N ALA A 47 2.60 -18.24 6.74
CA ALA A 47 1.98 -19.19 7.66
C ALA A 47 1.12 -20.24 6.93
N TYR A 48 0.39 -19.83 5.90
CA TYR A 48 -0.40 -20.75 5.07
C TYR A 48 0.50 -21.73 4.31
N ALA A 49 1.59 -21.25 3.71
CA ALA A 49 2.52 -22.13 3.01
C ALA A 49 3.22 -23.12 3.97
N ASP A 50 3.65 -22.66 5.14
CA ASP A 50 4.29 -23.51 6.16
C ASP A 50 3.32 -24.59 6.68
N ASP A 51 2.04 -24.24 6.87
CA ASP A 51 0.98 -25.18 7.23
C ASP A 51 0.73 -26.22 6.12
N GLN A 52 0.62 -25.79 4.86
CA GLN A 52 0.45 -26.71 3.73
C GLN A 52 1.65 -27.66 3.56
N ILE A 53 2.88 -27.16 3.70
CA ILE A 53 4.09 -28.00 3.66
C ILE A 53 4.04 -29.04 4.79
N SER A 54 3.72 -28.61 6.01
CA SER A 54 3.60 -29.51 7.16
C SER A 54 2.51 -30.57 6.96
N GLN A 55 1.39 -30.20 6.35
CA GLN A 55 0.31 -31.14 6.01
C GLN A 55 0.77 -32.16 4.98
N VAL A 56 1.42 -31.74 3.90
CA VAL A 56 1.96 -32.66 2.87
C VAL A 56 3.00 -33.60 3.48
N GLU A 57 3.92 -33.09 4.30
CA GLU A 57 4.92 -33.91 4.99
C GLU A 57 4.26 -34.96 5.89
N ASN A 58 3.23 -34.59 6.65
CA ASN A 58 2.51 -35.51 7.54
C ASN A 58 1.68 -36.53 6.76
N LEU A 59 0.97 -36.11 5.71
CA LEU A 59 0.19 -37.00 4.84
C LEU A 59 1.09 -38.02 4.16
N MET A 60 2.22 -37.56 3.61
CA MET A 60 3.17 -38.43 2.93
C MET A 60 3.80 -39.41 3.92
N LYS A 61 4.18 -38.96 5.12
CA LYS A 61 4.70 -39.86 6.17
C LYS A 61 3.71 -40.96 6.52
N ASN A 62 2.43 -40.62 6.71
CA ASN A 62 1.40 -41.60 7.05
C ASN A 62 1.11 -42.55 5.88
N PHE A 63 0.96 -42.03 4.66
CA PHE A 63 0.72 -42.84 3.46
C PHE A 63 1.86 -43.85 3.18
N VAL A 64 3.11 -43.40 3.31
CA VAL A 64 4.29 -44.27 3.13
C VAL A 64 4.31 -45.39 4.17
N ILE A 65 4.02 -45.07 5.43
CA ILE A 65 4.04 -46.05 6.52
C ILE A 65 2.84 -47.01 6.43
N ASP A 66 1.64 -46.48 6.23
CA ASP A 66 0.40 -47.23 6.40
C ASP A 66 -0.02 -48.01 5.15
N ASP A 67 0.14 -47.44 3.95
CA ASP A 67 -0.35 -48.04 2.71
C ASP A 67 0.78 -48.68 1.91
N VAL A 68 1.88 -47.96 1.72
CA VAL A 68 2.95 -48.40 0.80
C VAL A 68 3.75 -49.52 1.42
N ILE A 69 4.34 -49.32 2.60
CA ILE A 69 5.13 -50.37 3.25
C ILE A 69 4.26 -51.59 3.54
N ALA A 70 3.00 -51.41 3.93
CA ALA A 70 2.06 -52.51 4.15
C ALA A 70 1.75 -53.29 2.86
N SER A 71 1.49 -52.59 1.75
CA SER A 71 1.27 -53.19 0.43
C SER A 71 2.51 -53.93 -0.06
N GLU A 72 3.67 -53.30 0.03
CA GLU A 72 4.94 -53.85 -0.44
C GLU A 72 5.40 -55.05 0.39
N LEU A 73 5.10 -55.09 1.70
CA LEU A 73 5.40 -56.26 2.51
C LEU A 73 4.72 -57.52 1.95
N ASN A 74 3.46 -57.45 1.48
CA ASN A 74 2.77 -58.56 0.80
C ASN A 74 2.94 -59.93 1.51
N GLY A 75 2.75 -59.96 2.84
CA GLY A 75 2.91 -61.16 3.66
C GLY A 75 4.36 -61.49 4.09
N ARG A 76 5.35 -60.71 3.64
CA ARG A 76 6.73 -60.74 4.14
C ARG A 76 6.80 -60.09 5.53
N SER A 77 7.76 -60.50 6.35
CA SER A 77 8.00 -59.90 7.68
C SER A 77 8.78 -58.59 7.61
N ALA A 78 9.56 -58.38 6.54
CA ALA A 78 10.34 -57.18 6.31
C ALA A 78 10.65 -57.01 4.82
N LEU A 79 10.90 -55.76 4.41
CA LEU A 79 11.42 -55.43 3.08
C LEU A 79 12.96 -55.46 3.08
N PRO A 80 13.60 -55.96 2.01
CA PRO A 80 15.04 -55.83 1.81
C PRO A 80 15.48 -54.36 1.80
N ALA A 81 16.69 -54.09 2.29
CA ALA A 81 17.20 -52.72 2.44
C ALA A 81 17.22 -51.92 1.12
N ASP A 82 17.50 -52.59 -0.01
CA ASP A 82 17.55 -51.95 -1.32
C ASP A 82 16.16 -51.52 -1.82
N GLU A 83 15.12 -52.32 -1.55
CA GLU A 83 13.72 -51.98 -1.87
C GLU A 83 13.25 -50.79 -1.01
N VAL A 84 13.57 -50.80 0.29
CA VAL A 84 13.25 -49.67 1.19
C VAL A 84 13.94 -48.39 0.71
N ARG A 85 15.20 -48.48 0.29
CA ARG A 85 15.94 -47.32 -0.21
C ARG A 85 15.32 -46.76 -1.49
N ALA A 86 14.90 -47.63 -2.43
CA ALA A 86 14.24 -47.20 -3.66
C ALA A 86 12.93 -46.44 -3.38
N LEU A 87 12.08 -47.00 -2.51
CA LEU A 87 10.83 -46.36 -2.09
C LEU A 87 11.08 -44.99 -1.45
N LEU A 88 12.03 -44.91 -0.51
CA LEU A 88 12.36 -43.63 0.15
C LEU A 88 12.84 -42.55 -0.83
N VAL A 89 13.55 -42.94 -1.90
CA VAL A 89 14.00 -42.00 -2.94
C VAL A 89 12.80 -41.49 -3.74
N GLU A 90 11.91 -42.37 -4.19
CA GLU A 90 10.69 -42.00 -4.93
C GLU A 90 9.82 -41.04 -4.11
N TYR A 91 9.58 -41.35 -2.82
CA TYR A 91 8.81 -40.46 -1.94
C TYR A 91 9.50 -39.13 -1.68
N ALA A 92 10.82 -39.12 -1.55
CA ALA A 92 11.55 -37.87 -1.38
C ALA A 92 11.44 -36.99 -2.64
N GLU A 93 11.37 -37.58 -3.83
CA GLU A 93 11.16 -36.86 -5.08
C GLU A 93 9.74 -36.29 -5.19
N ASP A 94 8.71 -37.09 -4.88
CA ASP A 94 7.31 -36.64 -4.87
C ASP A 94 7.06 -35.54 -3.83
N LEU A 95 7.59 -35.72 -2.61
CA LEU A 95 7.50 -34.72 -1.55
C LEU A 95 8.16 -33.40 -1.99
N ARG A 96 9.34 -33.46 -2.60
CA ARG A 96 10.01 -32.27 -3.13
C ARG A 96 9.21 -31.61 -4.24
N ALA A 97 8.57 -32.38 -5.11
CA ALA A 97 7.76 -31.84 -6.19
C ALA A 97 6.55 -31.07 -5.64
N GLU A 98 5.83 -31.60 -4.65
CA GLU A 98 4.70 -30.91 -4.03
C GLU A 98 5.11 -29.69 -3.21
N ILE A 99 6.17 -29.79 -2.40
CA ILE A 99 6.72 -28.63 -1.68
C ILE A 99 7.14 -27.53 -2.67
N SER A 100 7.75 -27.90 -3.79
CA SER A 100 8.15 -26.94 -4.84
C SER A 100 6.94 -26.19 -5.43
N LYS A 101 5.80 -26.86 -5.63
CA LYS A 101 4.56 -26.20 -6.07
C LYS A 101 4.05 -25.21 -5.05
N ILE A 102 4.03 -25.58 -3.76
CA ILE A 102 3.61 -24.70 -2.67
C ILE A 102 4.53 -23.48 -2.60
N GLU A 103 5.84 -23.69 -2.70
CA GLU A 103 6.84 -22.62 -2.70
C GLU A 103 6.70 -21.68 -3.89
N SER A 104 6.45 -22.21 -5.09
CA SER A 104 6.19 -21.40 -6.28
C SER A 104 4.93 -20.53 -6.11
N SER A 105 3.85 -21.10 -5.55
CA SER A 105 2.64 -20.35 -5.24
C SER A 105 2.89 -19.26 -4.19
N ARG A 106 3.62 -19.59 -3.11
CA ARG A 106 4.04 -18.63 -2.07
C ARG A 106 4.78 -17.45 -2.69
N GLN A 107 5.79 -17.72 -3.52
CA GLN A 107 6.57 -16.67 -4.18
C GLN A 107 5.73 -15.80 -5.11
N SER A 108 4.79 -16.38 -5.85
CA SER A 108 3.86 -15.62 -6.71
C SER A 108 2.99 -14.68 -5.88
N LEU A 109 2.38 -15.18 -4.81
CA LEU A 109 1.53 -14.38 -3.91
C LEU A 109 2.31 -13.27 -3.21
N LEU A 110 3.54 -13.54 -2.78
CA LEU A 110 4.43 -12.53 -2.19
C LEU A 110 4.76 -11.44 -3.21
N LYS A 111 5.04 -11.80 -4.47
CA LYS A 111 5.31 -10.84 -5.55
C LYS A 111 4.07 -9.97 -5.87
N GLU A 112 2.89 -10.58 -5.96
CA GLU A 112 1.64 -9.85 -6.17
C GLU A 112 1.33 -8.90 -5.01
N THR A 113 1.58 -9.35 -3.78
CA THR A 113 1.47 -8.51 -2.56
C THR A 113 2.44 -7.32 -2.63
N GLU A 114 3.70 -7.56 -3.00
CA GLU A 114 4.69 -6.50 -3.12
C GLU A 114 4.29 -5.44 -4.16
N ILE A 115 3.84 -5.89 -5.34
CA ILE A 115 3.40 -5.00 -6.42
C ILE A 115 2.14 -4.23 -6.01
N GLY A 116 1.10 -4.92 -5.55
CA GLY A 116 -0.20 -4.31 -5.24
C GLY A 116 -0.12 -3.29 -4.11
N TYR A 117 0.52 -3.66 -2.99
CA TYR A 117 0.70 -2.72 -1.88
C TYR A 117 1.73 -1.63 -2.22
N GLY A 118 2.77 -1.94 -3.00
CA GLY A 118 3.74 -0.95 -3.48
C GLY A 118 3.07 0.18 -4.26
N GLN A 119 2.21 -0.17 -5.23
CA GLN A 119 1.43 0.80 -6.01
C GLN A 119 0.52 1.66 -5.13
N LEU A 120 -0.14 1.07 -4.13
CA LEU A 120 -0.99 1.81 -3.19
C LEU A 120 -0.19 2.79 -2.32
N ILE A 121 1.00 2.38 -1.85
CA ILE A 121 1.91 3.24 -1.08
C ILE A 121 2.39 4.41 -1.93
N GLU A 122 2.81 4.16 -3.17
CA GLU A 122 3.25 5.21 -4.10
C GLU A 122 2.13 6.22 -4.38
N LEU A 123 0.91 5.74 -4.66
CA LEU A 123 -0.25 6.59 -4.87
C LEU A 123 -0.57 7.43 -3.63
N ALA A 124 -0.53 6.82 -2.44
CA ALA A 124 -0.80 7.53 -1.19
C ALA A 124 0.25 8.61 -0.88
N LYS A 125 1.53 8.34 -1.18
CA LYS A 125 2.62 9.31 -1.09
C LYS A 125 2.44 10.47 -2.08
N ALA A 126 2.16 10.17 -3.35
CA ALA A 126 1.89 11.20 -4.35
C ALA A 126 0.71 12.10 -3.96
N ASN A 127 -0.37 11.51 -3.43
CA ASN A 127 -1.51 12.27 -2.93
C ASN A 127 -1.16 13.12 -1.70
N HIS A 128 -0.33 12.62 -0.78
CA HIS A 128 0.16 13.39 0.35
C HIS A 128 0.94 14.62 -0.10
N ASP A 129 1.88 14.45 -1.03
CA ASP A 129 2.71 15.54 -1.56
C ASP A 129 1.87 16.57 -2.34
N PHE A 130 0.87 16.10 -3.10
CA PHE A 130 -0.08 16.98 -3.77
C PHE A 130 -0.90 17.81 -2.79
N LEU A 131 -1.48 17.18 -1.75
CA LEU A 131 -2.26 17.88 -0.73
C LEU A 131 -1.42 18.89 0.04
N LYS A 132 -0.17 18.54 0.35
CA LYS A 132 0.78 19.45 0.99
C LYS A 132 1.07 20.67 0.09
N THR A 133 1.40 20.44 -1.18
CA THR A 133 1.67 21.51 -2.14
C THR A 133 0.45 22.43 -2.31
N ALA A 134 -0.75 21.86 -2.40
CA ALA A 134 -1.98 22.61 -2.52
C ALA A 134 -2.33 23.39 -1.24
N HIS A 135 -2.03 22.86 -0.05
CA HIS A 135 -2.12 23.58 1.23
C HIS A 135 -1.17 24.78 1.26
N ASP A 136 0.09 24.60 0.84
CA ASP A 136 1.09 25.66 0.84
C ASP A 136 0.69 26.78 -0.15
N ALA A 137 0.17 26.42 -1.32
CA ALA A 137 -0.35 27.37 -2.29
C ALA A 137 -1.55 28.16 -1.75
N ALA A 138 -2.49 27.49 -1.07
CA ALA A 138 -3.63 28.15 -0.44
C ALA A 138 -3.18 29.14 0.66
N THR A 139 -2.14 28.78 1.43
CA THR A 139 -1.56 29.65 2.46
C THR A 139 -0.97 30.91 1.84
N ILE A 140 -0.14 30.77 0.79
CA ILE A 140 0.45 31.91 0.06
C ILE A 140 -0.65 32.81 -0.54
N GLN A 141 -1.71 32.21 -1.08
CA GLN A 141 -2.82 32.95 -1.65
C GLN A 141 -3.57 33.76 -0.59
N ASN A 142 -3.83 33.19 0.58
CA ASN A 142 -4.45 33.90 1.71
C ASN A 142 -3.59 35.08 2.17
N ASP A 143 -2.28 34.88 2.31
CA ASP A 143 -1.33 35.94 2.67
C ASP A 143 -1.34 37.09 1.66
N LEU A 144 -1.44 36.77 0.36
CA LEU A 144 -1.55 37.77 -0.70
C LEU A 144 -2.87 38.54 -0.62
N ILE A 145 -3.99 37.83 -0.41
CA ILE A 145 -5.32 38.45 -0.25
C ILE A 145 -5.30 39.44 0.93
N ASP A 146 -4.72 39.04 2.07
CA ASP A 146 -4.70 39.91 3.24
C ASP A 146 -3.80 41.14 3.04
N LYS A 147 -2.64 40.99 2.37
CA LYS A 147 -1.82 42.14 1.94
C LYS A 147 -2.57 43.08 1.00
N TYR A 148 -3.35 42.56 0.05
CA TYR A 148 -4.15 43.40 -0.85
C TYR A 148 -5.27 44.13 -0.10
N LYS A 149 -5.92 43.48 0.87
CA LYS A 149 -6.92 44.14 1.72
C LYS A 149 -6.31 45.27 2.54
N GLU A 150 -5.13 45.08 3.11
CA GLU A 150 -4.41 46.15 3.84
C GLU A 150 -4.07 47.33 2.93
N LYS A 151 -3.54 47.05 1.74
CA LYS A 151 -3.20 48.09 0.76
C LYS A 151 -4.43 48.83 0.27
N LEU A 152 -5.55 48.14 0.09
CA LEU A 152 -6.82 48.77 -0.26
C LEU A 152 -7.28 49.74 0.83
N LYS A 153 -7.23 49.34 2.11
CA LYS A 153 -7.54 50.23 3.23
C LYS A 153 -6.63 51.46 3.30
N GLU A 154 -5.34 51.29 3.00
CA GLU A 154 -4.39 52.41 2.95
C GLU A 154 -4.76 53.40 1.83
N VAL A 155 -5.14 52.89 0.65
CA VAL A 155 -5.60 53.71 -0.47
C VAL A 155 -6.92 54.42 -0.14
N GLU A 156 -7.89 53.71 0.43
CA GLU A 156 -9.16 54.28 0.88
C GLU A 156 -8.93 55.45 1.84
N LYS A 157 -8.06 55.26 2.84
CA LYS A 157 -7.70 56.32 3.79
C LYS A 157 -7.04 57.53 3.11
N LYS A 158 -6.09 57.31 2.20
CA LYS A 158 -5.45 58.41 1.45
C LYS A 158 -6.44 59.19 0.60
N VAL A 159 -7.42 58.51 0.01
CA VAL A 159 -8.48 59.15 -0.78
C VAL A 159 -9.39 59.97 0.14
N GLU A 160 -9.79 59.44 1.29
CA GLU A 160 -10.56 60.20 2.29
C GLU A 160 -9.81 61.43 2.80
N ASP A 161 -8.52 61.29 3.13
CA ASP A 161 -7.67 62.39 3.58
C ASP A 161 -7.52 63.48 2.52
N TYR A 162 -7.46 63.11 1.23
CA TYR A 162 -7.43 64.06 0.10
C TYR A 162 -8.74 64.83 -0.04
N ILE A 163 -9.88 64.13 0.02
CA ILE A 163 -11.22 64.74 -0.06
C ILE A 163 -11.44 65.72 1.11
N ASN A 164 -10.94 65.40 2.30
CA ASN A 164 -11.17 66.19 3.51
C ASN A 164 -10.21 67.38 3.69
N ASN A 165 -9.05 67.41 3.00
CA ASN A 165 -8.03 68.46 3.18
C ASN A 165 -7.77 69.35 1.95
N GLU A 166 -8.23 68.97 0.74
CA GLU A 166 -8.09 69.80 -0.47
C GLU A 166 -9.43 70.05 -1.21
N GLY A 167 -10.54 70.04 -0.49
CA GLY A 167 -11.87 70.49 -0.95
C GLY A 167 -12.17 71.94 -0.59
#